data_AF-A0A7D5W1T1-F1
#
_entry.id   AF-A0A7D5W1T1-F1
#
_cell.length_a   1.000
_cell.length_b   1.000
_cell.length_c   1.000
_cell.angle_alpha   90.00
_cell.angle_beta   90.00
_cell.angle_gamma   90.00
#
_symmetry.space_group_name_H-M   'P 1'
#
loop_
_entity.id
_entity.type
_entity.pdbx_description
1 polymer ?
#
loop_
_entity_poly.entity_id
_entity_poly.type
_entity_poly.pdbx_seq_one_letter_code
_entity_poly.pdbx_strand_id
1 'polypeptide(L)' 'MSTIEHVILVHGAWADSTSWNKSRALIEAAGLSTTTVNLPLTSLAADADVVS' A
#
# COMPACT_ATOMS: atom_id res chain seq x y z
N MET A 1 -8.31 -23.32 3.12
CA MET A 1 -7.32 -22.36 3.66
C MET A 1 -7.24 -21.21 2.68
N SER A 2 -7.38 -19.96 3.11
CA SER A 2 -7.22 -18.80 2.23
C SER A 2 -5.73 -18.56 2.03
N THR A 3 -5.24 -18.67 0.80
CA THR A 3 -3.90 -18.23 0.44
C THR A 3 -3.94 -16.72 0.28
N ILE A 4 -3.09 -16.00 1.02
CA ILE A 4 -2.86 -14.58 0.72
C ILE A 4 -1.95 -14.55 -0.49
N GLU A 5 -2.39 -13.93 -1.57
CA GLU A 5 -1.63 -13.85 -2.83
C GLU A 5 -1.13 -12.43 -3.10
N HIS A 6 -1.87 -11.43 -2.61
CA HIS A 6 -1.63 -10.02 -2.86
C HIS A 6 -1.77 -9.18 -1.59
N VAL A 7 -0.81 -8.28 -1.38
CA VAL A 7 -0.79 -7.33 -0.26
C VAL A 7 -0.85 -5.90 -0.80
N ILE A 8 -1.86 -5.15 -0.38
CA ILE A 8 -2.01 -3.73 -0.73
C ILE A 8 -1.47 -2.89 0.43
N LEU A 9 -0.55 -1.98 0.11
CA LEU A 9 0.14 -1.13 1.05
C LEU A 9 -0.30 0.32 0.82
N VAL A 10 -1.06 0.85 1.78
CA VAL A 10 -1.57 2.23 1.77
C VAL A 10 -0.80 3.04 2.80
N HIS A 11 -0.26 4.20 2.42
CA HIS A 11 0.46 5.06 3.35
C HIS A 11 -0.53 5.81 4.27
N GLY A 12 -0.02 6.28 5.41
CA GLY A 12 -0.77 7.17 6.30
C GLY A 12 -0.73 8.63 5.83
N ALA A 13 -1.42 9.50 6.56
CA ALA A 13 -1.38 10.94 6.32
C ALA A 13 0.07 11.47 6.41
N TRP A 14 0.43 12.39 5.51
CA TRP A 14 1.76 13.02 5.39
C TRP A 14 2.93 12.04 5.14
N ALA A 15 2.64 10.81 4.73
CA ALA A 15 3.61 9.83 4.26
C ALA A 15 3.35 9.55 2.77
N ASP A 16 4.26 8.83 2.11
CA ASP A 16 4.06 8.35 0.75
C ASP A 16 4.37 6.84 0.64
N SER A 17 4.19 6.28 -0.56
CA SER A 17 4.46 4.85 -0.85
C SER A 17 5.88 4.40 -0.50
N THR A 18 6.87 5.30 -0.47
CA THR A 18 8.26 4.94 -0.16
C THR A 18 8.44 4.50 1.29
N SER A 19 7.53 4.89 2.19
CA SER A 19 7.49 4.44 3.59
C SER A 19 7.46 2.93 3.72
N TRP A 20 6.95 2.24 2.70
CA TRP A 20 6.80 0.79 2.68
C TRP A 20 7.95 0.03 2.02
N ASN A 21 8.97 0.71 1.49
CA ASN A 21 10.03 0.05 0.69
C ASN A 21 10.68 -1.15 1.39
N LYS A 22 10.96 -1.05 2.70
CA LYS A 22 11.57 -2.15 3.47
C LYS A 22 10.61 -3.33 3.63
N SER A 23 9.36 -3.06 4.03
CA SER A 23 8.35 -4.11 4.21
C SER A 23 7.97 -4.76 2.89
N ARG A 24 7.84 -3.97 1.82
CA ARG A 24 7.58 -4.43 0.45
C ARG A 24 8.62 -5.45 0.01
N ALA A 25 9.90 -5.14 0.19
CA ALA A 25 10.99 -6.04 -0.18
C ALA A 25 10.91 -7.40 0.56
N LEU A 26 10.52 -7.39 1.84
CA LEU A 26 10.36 -8.63 2.62
C LEU A 26 9.15 -9.46 2.16
N ILE A 27 8.04 -8.79 1.84
CA ILE A 27 6.80 -9.44 1.37
C ILE A 27 7.03 -10.05 -0.02
N GLU A 28 7.68 -9.31 -0.92
CA GLU A 28 8.05 -9.81 -2.26
C GLU A 28 9.05 -10.97 -2.17
N ALA A 29 10.02 -10.91 -1.25
CA ALA A 29 10.96 -12.01 -0.99
C ALA A 29 10.26 -13.26 -0.44
N ALA A 30 9.10 -13.11 0.22
CA ALA A 30 8.26 -14.23 0.67
C ALA A 30 7.38 -14.82 -0.46
N GLY A 31 7.50 -14.31 -1.69
CA GLY A 31 6.76 -14.80 -2.87
C GLY A 31 5.35 -14.20 -3.00
N LEU A 32 5.03 -13.16 -2.23
CA LEU A 32 3.75 -12.47 -2.28
C LEU A 32 3.84 -11.24 -3.19
N SER A 33 2.79 -11.00 -3.98
CA SER A 33 2.72 -9.80 -4.81
C SER A 33 2.31 -8.59 -3.97
N THR A 34 2.85 -7.41 -4.31
CA THR A 34 2.51 -6.17 -3.60
C THR A 34 2.02 -5.06 -4.53
N THR A 35 1.21 -4.16 -4.00
CA THR A 35 0.81 -2.92 -4.68
C THR A 35 0.85 -1.79 -3.68
N THR A 36 1.64 -0.76 -3.95
CA THR A 36 1.65 0.47 -3.15
C THR A 36 0.73 1.50 -3.78
N VAL A 37 -0.21 2.01 -3.00
CA VAL A 37 -1.09 3.09 -3.45
C VAL A 37 -0.41 4.42 -3.18
N ASN A 38 -0.26 5.26 -4.21
CA ASN A 38 0.11 6.66 -4.06
C ASN A 38 -1.17 7.47 -3.99
N LEU A 39 -1.61 7.81 -2.78
CA LEU A 39 -2.75 8.69 -2.60
C LEU A 39 -2.29 10.15 -2.67
N PRO A 40 -3.02 11.03 -3.36
CA PRO A 40 -2.69 12.44 -3.42
C PRO A 40 -2.83 13.07 -2.03
N LEU A 41 -1.77 13.75 -1.57
CA LEU A 41 -1.66 14.39 -0.25
C LEU A 41 -2.54 15.64 -0.06
N THR A 42 -3.72 15.70 -0.69
CA THR A 42 -4.53 16.91 -0.78
C THR A 42 -5.66 16.97 0.26
N SER A 43 -6.28 15.84 0.65
CA SER A 43 -7.32 15.77 1.70
C SER A 43 -7.74 14.32 2.02
N LEU A 44 -8.23 14.06 3.24
CA LEU A 44 -8.88 12.78 3.64
C LEU A 44 -10.03 12.38 2.70
N ALA A 45 -10.74 13.36 2.14
CA ALA A 45 -11.79 13.09 1.16
C ALA A 45 -11.22 12.53 -0.16
N ALA A 46 -10.02 12.96 -0.57
CA ALA A 46 -9.35 12.44 -1.75
C ALA A 46 -8.79 11.01 -1.49
N ASP A 47 -8.38 10.71 -0.26
CA ASP A 47 -7.98 9.35 0.13
C ASP A 47 -9.17 8.36 0.10
N ALA A 48 -10.37 8.81 0.48
CA ALA A 48 -11.57 7.98 0.49
C ALA A 48 -12.09 7.63 -0.92
N ASP A 49 -11.95 8.56 -1.87
CA ASP A 49 -12.47 8.44 -3.24
C ASP A 49 -11.68 7.40 -4.07
N VAL A 50 -10.38 7.21 -3.80
CA VAL A 50 -9.53 6.24 -4.52
C VAL A 50 -9.90 4.78 -4.23
N VAL A 51 -10.63 4.51 -3.15
CA VAL A 51 -10.96 3.15 -2.68
C VAL A 51 -12.43 2.78 -2.96
N SER A 52 -13.24 3.70 -3.51
CA SER A 52 -14.65 3.48 -3.84
C SER A 52 -14.90 3.08 -5.29
#